data_AF-A0A485NM77-F1
#
_entry.id   AF-A0A485NM77-F1
#
_cell.length_a   1.000
_cell.length_b   1.000
_cell.length_c   1.000
_cell.angle_alpha   90.00
_cell.angle_beta   90.00
_cell.angle_gamma   90.00
#
_symmetry.space_group_name_H-M   'P 1'
#
loop_
_entity.id
_entity.type
_entity.pdbx_description
1 polymer ?
#
loop_
_entity_poly.entity_id
_entity_poly.type
_entity_poly.pdbx_seq_one_letter_code
_entity_poly.pdbx_strand_id
1 'polypeptide(L)'
;MEEGRKQLAASAGFRRLITVALHRGQQYEGMDSIQAELSARVLELAPAGMPTQQQVPFLSVGGDIGVRTVQHQACSPLSGNYVVEDVQGDDKRYFRRLIFLSNRNVVQSEARLLKDVSHRAQKKRKKDRKKQRPADTPEDLPAAPGQSIDKSYLCCEHHKAMIAGLALLRSPELLLETPLALLVVGLGGGSLPLFVHDHFPKSCIDAVEIDPSMLEVATQWFGFSQSDRMKVHIADGLDYITGLAGREVRPHYSVIMFDVDSKDPTLGMSCPPPAFVDQPFLQKVKSILTPEGVFILNLVCRDLGLKDSVLTGLKAVFPLLYVRRIEGEVNEILFCQLHPEQKLSTPELLEMAQALEQTLRKPGRGWDDTYILSEMLKTVKIM
;
A
#
# COMPACT_ATOMS: atom_id res chain seq x y z
N MET A 1 -12.66 13.07 -9.21
CA MET A 1 -12.00 14.35 -8.86
C MET A 1 -12.99 15.48 -8.59
N GLU A 2 -14.19 15.47 -9.19
CA GLU A 2 -15.14 16.59 -9.09
C GLU A 2 -15.80 16.72 -7.71
N GLU A 3 -16.22 15.61 -7.10
CA GLU A 3 -16.99 15.64 -5.85
C GLU A 3 -16.19 16.19 -4.66
N GLY A 4 -14.93 15.78 -4.50
CA GLY A 4 -14.05 16.32 -3.45
C GLY A 4 -13.75 17.81 -3.64
N ARG A 5 -13.63 18.28 -4.88
CA ARG A 5 -13.46 19.72 -5.17
C ARG A 5 -14.74 20.51 -4.87
N LYS A 6 -15.92 19.95 -5.14
CA LYS A 6 -17.21 20.55 -4.75
C LYS A 6 -17.34 20.67 -3.24
N GLN A 7 -16.99 19.61 -2.49
CA GLN A 7 -17.00 19.63 -1.04
C GLN A 7 -16.03 20.68 -0.49
N LEU A 8 -14.79 20.73 -0.99
CA LEU A 8 -13.81 21.74 -0.60
C LEU A 8 -14.28 23.16 -0.91
N ALA A 9 -14.89 23.38 -2.07
CA ALA A 9 -15.45 24.67 -2.45
C ALA A 9 -16.59 25.10 -1.50
N ALA A 10 -17.47 24.17 -1.13
CA ALA A 10 -18.56 24.43 -0.19
C ALA A 10 -18.03 24.79 1.21
N SER A 11 -16.93 24.16 1.67
CA SER A 11 -16.33 24.44 2.98
C SER A 11 -15.40 25.65 3.01
N ALA A 12 -14.91 26.12 1.86
CA ALA A 12 -13.91 27.18 1.81
C ALA A 12 -14.44 28.56 2.28
N GLY A 13 -15.77 28.77 2.26
CA GLY A 13 -16.38 30.05 2.61
C GLY A 13 -16.21 31.16 1.56
N PHE A 14 -15.73 30.81 0.35
CA PHE A 14 -15.54 31.75 -0.77
C PHE A 14 -16.45 31.41 -1.95
N ARG A 15 -16.82 32.43 -2.74
CA ARG A 15 -17.70 32.26 -3.91
C ARG A 15 -17.05 31.48 -5.06
N ARG A 16 -15.72 31.54 -5.18
CA ARG A 16 -14.94 30.85 -6.21
C ARG A 16 -13.74 30.19 -5.56
N LEU A 17 -13.42 28.98 -6.00
CA LEU A 17 -12.24 28.23 -5.61
C LEU A 17 -11.47 27.84 -6.87
N ILE A 18 -10.16 28.06 -6.87
CA ILE A 18 -9.26 27.55 -7.90
C ILE A 18 -8.38 26.49 -7.24
N THR A 19 -8.41 25.28 -7.78
CA THR A 19 -7.50 24.21 -7.35
C THR A 19 -6.35 24.14 -8.33
N VAL A 20 -5.14 24.44 -7.86
CA VAL A 20 -3.91 24.31 -8.64
C VAL A 20 -3.19 23.03 -8.21
N ALA A 21 -2.87 22.18 -9.18
CA ALA A 21 -2.04 21.01 -8.97
C ALA A 21 -0.67 21.27 -9.62
N LEU A 22 0.39 21.25 -8.82
CA LEU A 22 1.74 21.46 -9.31
C LEU A 22 2.24 20.23 -10.08
N HIS A 23 2.91 20.47 -11.19
CA HIS A 23 3.55 19.43 -11.96
C HIS A 23 4.80 18.92 -11.23
N ARG A 24 5.00 17.60 -11.19
CA ARG A 24 6.14 16.96 -10.47
C ARG A 24 7.54 17.39 -10.94
N GLY A 25 7.65 18.02 -12.12
CA GLY A 25 8.91 18.56 -12.64
C GLY A 25 9.18 20.02 -12.25
N GLN A 26 8.20 20.72 -11.64
CA GLN A 26 8.39 22.09 -11.17
C GLN A 26 9.19 22.09 -9.87
N GLN A 27 10.05 23.09 -9.73
CA GLN A 27 10.85 23.36 -8.55
C GLN A 27 10.59 24.79 -8.10
N TYR A 28 10.46 24.96 -6.79
CA TYR A 28 10.12 26.22 -6.16
C TYR A 28 10.97 26.36 -4.89
N GLU A 29 11.44 27.57 -4.60
CA GLU A 29 12.26 27.83 -3.40
C GLU A 29 11.41 27.89 -2.12
N GLY A 30 10.15 28.29 -2.25
CA GLY A 30 9.24 28.55 -1.12
C GLY A 30 7.83 28.83 -1.60
N MET A 31 6.85 28.75 -0.69
CA MET A 31 5.44 29.03 -1.00
C MET A 31 5.25 30.43 -1.62
N ASP A 32 6.06 31.41 -1.24
CA ASP A 32 6.03 32.76 -1.81
C ASP A 32 6.29 32.77 -3.33
N SER A 33 7.19 31.93 -3.82
CA SER A 33 7.49 31.82 -5.26
C SER A 33 6.30 31.25 -6.04
N ILE A 34 5.58 30.29 -5.47
CA ILE A 34 4.37 29.71 -6.05
C ILE A 34 3.24 30.75 -6.05
N GLN A 35 3.04 31.45 -4.93
CA GLN A 35 2.03 32.49 -4.83
C GLN A 35 2.31 33.63 -5.82
N ALA A 36 3.55 34.04 -5.99
CA ALA A 36 3.94 35.08 -6.94
C ALA A 36 3.61 34.68 -8.40
N GLU A 37 3.94 33.43 -8.79
CA GLU A 37 3.61 32.92 -10.14
C GLU A 37 2.09 32.85 -10.36
N LEU A 38 1.34 32.31 -9.39
CA LEU A 38 -0.09 32.06 -9.54
C LEU A 38 -0.94 33.32 -9.38
N SER A 39 -0.51 34.31 -8.59
CA SER A 39 -1.31 35.50 -8.29
C SER A 39 -1.74 36.25 -9.54
N ALA A 40 -0.83 36.42 -10.52
CA ALA A 40 -1.14 37.08 -11.77
C ALA A 40 -2.26 36.34 -12.54
N ARG A 41 -2.18 35.01 -12.61
CA ARG A 41 -3.16 34.17 -13.31
C ARG A 41 -4.50 34.07 -12.59
N VAL A 42 -4.47 34.06 -11.27
CA VAL A 42 -5.68 34.04 -10.45
C VAL A 42 -6.44 35.36 -10.59
N LEU A 43 -5.73 36.49 -10.64
CA LEU A 43 -6.34 37.82 -10.83
C LEU A 43 -6.98 38.00 -12.21
N GLU A 44 -6.47 37.34 -13.26
CA GLU A 44 -7.16 37.29 -14.57
C GLU A 44 -8.56 36.66 -14.49
N LEU A 45 -8.82 35.82 -13.48
CA LEU A 45 -10.11 35.15 -13.24
C LEU A 45 -10.98 35.87 -12.20
N ALA A 46 -10.54 37.04 -11.70
CA ALA A 46 -11.27 37.82 -10.71
C ALA A 46 -12.61 38.33 -11.28
N PRO A 47 -13.68 38.41 -10.47
CA PRO A 47 -14.93 39.02 -10.89
C PRO A 47 -14.75 40.52 -11.20
N ALA A 48 -15.54 41.04 -12.13
CA ALA A 48 -15.59 42.48 -12.40
C ALA A 48 -15.98 43.28 -11.15
N GLY A 49 -15.33 44.42 -10.94
CA GLY A 49 -15.58 45.30 -9.78
C GLY A 49 -14.82 44.92 -8.50
N MET A 50 -13.88 43.97 -8.56
CA MET A 50 -12.97 43.72 -7.44
C MET A 50 -12.02 44.91 -7.20
N PRO A 51 -11.72 45.27 -5.93
CA PRO A 51 -10.72 46.28 -5.61
C PRO A 51 -9.33 45.90 -6.14
N THR A 52 -8.58 46.89 -6.64
CA THR A 52 -7.25 46.70 -7.25
C THR A 52 -6.17 46.15 -6.30
N GLN A 53 -6.42 46.17 -4.98
CA GLN A 53 -5.50 45.70 -3.93
C GLN A 53 -6.01 44.44 -3.20
N GLN A 54 -7.04 43.77 -3.72
CA GLN A 54 -7.59 42.59 -3.09
C GLN A 54 -6.56 41.44 -3.11
N GLN A 55 -6.17 40.97 -1.93
CA GLN A 55 -5.37 39.75 -1.80
C GLN A 55 -6.28 38.53 -1.93
N VAL A 56 -5.85 37.55 -2.73
CA VAL A 56 -6.51 36.25 -2.85
C VAL A 56 -5.82 35.29 -1.88
N PRO A 57 -6.54 34.68 -0.92
CA PRO A 57 -5.93 33.77 0.03
C PRO A 57 -5.50 32.47 -0.66
N PHE A 58 -4.30 32.01 -0.32
CA PHE A 58 -3.78 30.72 -0.74
C PHE A 58 -3.85 29.73 0.41
N LEU A 59 -4.21 28.49 0.11
CA LEU A 59 -4.17 27.37 1.04
C LEU A 59 -3.38 26.24 0.40
N SER A 60 -2.38 25.71 1.10
CA SER A 60 -1.65 24.50 0.72
C SER A 60 -2.01 23.33 1.64
N VAL A 61 -1.91 22.12 1.10
CA VAL A 61 -1.97 20.90 1.89
C VAL A 61 -0.53 20.64 2.38
N GLY A 62 -0.29 20.70 3.70
CA GLY A 62 1.02 20.36 4.30
C GLY A 62 1.93 21.54 4.69
N GLY A 63 1.48 22.80 4.57
CA GLY A 63 2.17 23.99 5.09
C GLY A 63 3.43 24.44 4.34
N ASP A 64 4.22 23.52 3.79
CA ASP A 64 5.43 23.75 2.99
C ASP A 64 5.36 22.99 1.64
N ILE A 65 6.27 23.28 0.71
CA ILE A 65 6.38 22.61 -0.60
C ILE A 65 6.76 21.13 -0.47
N GLY A 66 7.38 20.78 0.66
CA GLY A 66 7.88 19.44 0.95
C GLY A 66 9.20 19.13 0.24
N VAL A 67 9.88 18.08 0.70
CA VAL A 67 11.14 17.60 0.11
C VAL A 67 10.87 16.33 -0.70
N ARG A 68 11.32 16.30 -1.95
CA ARG A 68 11.21 15.14 -2.85
C ARG A 68 12.52 14.94 -3.61
N THR A 69 13.09 13.75 -3.52
CA THR A 69 14.32 13.35 -4.22
C THR A 69 14.04 12.11 -5.07
N VAL A 70 14.16 12.24 -6.39
CA VAL A 70 14.00 11.11 -7.30
C VAL A 70 15.19 10.15 -7.14
N GLN A 71 14.91 8.87 -6.87
CA GLN A 71 15.91 7.81 -6.76
C GLN A 71 16.06 7.04 -8.07
N HIS A 72 14.93 6.80 -8.76
CA HIS A 72 14.91 6.04 -10.00
C HIS A 72 13.72 6.41 -10.88
N GLN A 73 13.90 6.38 -12.19
CA GLN A 73 12.85 6.57 -13.19
C GLN A 73 13.05 5.55 -14.30
N ALA A 74 11.96 4.91 -14.71
CA ALA A 74 11.96 3.93 -15.78
C ALA A 74 10.56 3.78 -16.37
N CYS A 75 10.45 2.93 -17.39
CA CYS A 75 9.18 2.59 -18.04
C CYS A 75 9.02 1.08 -18.06
N SER A 76 7.87 0.61 -17.60
CA SER A 76 7.45 -0.78 -17.73
C SER A 76 6.52 -0.94 -18.93
N PRO A 77 6.61 -2.04 -19.70
CA PRO A 77 5.64 -2.37 -20.73
C PRO A 77 4.19 -2.48 -20.22
N LEU A 78 3.99 -2.85 -18.95
CA LEU A 78 2.67 -3.09 -18.35
C LEU A 78 2.20 -1.98 -17.41
N SER A 79 3.12 -1.26 -16.76
CA SER A 79 2.78 -0.15 -15.83
C SER A 79 3.04 1.24 -16.41
N GLY A 80 3.66 1.32 -17.58
CA GLY A 80 4.09 2.58 -18.19
C GLY A 80 5.23 3.24 -17.42
N ASN A 81 5.36 4.55 -17.58
CA ASN A 81 6.39 5.33 -16.89
C ASN A 81 6.13 5.37 -15.38
N TYR A 82 7.16 5.12 -14.59
CA TYR A 82 7.10 5.17 -13.13
C TYR A 82 8.31 5.88 -12.53
N VAL A 83 8.17 6.32 -11.29
CA VAL A 83 9.23 6.95 -10.51
C VAL A 83 9.28 6.35 -9.12
N VAL A 84 10.50 6.09 -8.64
CA VAL A 84 10.82 5.82 -7.24
C VAL A 84 11.45 7.08 -6.66
N GLU A 85 10.93 7.54 -5.54
CA GLU A 85 11.39 8.79 -4.92
C GLU A 85 11.32 8.73 -3.40
N ASP A 86 12.21 9.48 -2.77
CA ASP A 86 12.23 9.67 -1.33
C ASP A 86 11.58 11.02 -1.00
N VAL A 87 10.63 11.01 -0.08
CA VAL A 87 9.90 12.19 0.39
C VAL A 87 10.05 12.34 1.89
N GLN A 88 10.05 13.59 2.36
CA GLN A 88 10.02 13.89 3.79
C GLN A 88 8.57 14.10 4.24
N GLY A 89 8.10 13.31 5.21
CA GLY A 89 6.83 13.53 5.89
C GLY A 89 6.95 14.51 7.07
N ASP A 90 5.82 14.85 7.68
CA ASP A 90 5.67 15.92 8.68
C ASP A 90 6.62 15.75 9.90
N ASP A 91 6.86 14.51 10.34
CA ASP A 91 7.75 14.19 11.47
C ASP A 91 9.26 14.19 11.12
N LYS A 92 9.63 14.79 9.98
CA LYS A 92 10.98 14.72 9.39
C LYS A 92 11.45 13.28 9.15
N ARG A 93 10.52 12.34 9.06
CA ARG A 93 10.75 10.95 8.64
C ARG A 93 10.76 10.91 7.13
N TYR A 94 11.59 10.04 6.58
CA TYR A 94 11.67 9.84 5.14
C TYR A 94 10.92 8.57 4.75
N PHE A 95 10.26 8.65 3.60
CA PHE A 95 9.51 7.57 3.00
C PHE A 95 9.92 7.42 1.55
N ARG A 96 10.07 6.19 1.10
CA ARG A 96 10.26 5.86 -0.30
C ARG A 96 8.92 5.53 -0.92
N ARG A 97 8.60 6.17 -2.05
CA ARG A 97 7.36 6.00 -2.81
C ARG A 97 7.62 5.46 -4.20
N LEU A 98 6.74 4.58 -4.64
CA LEU A 98 6.56 4.21 -6.04
C LEU A 98 5.33 4.94 -6.58
N ILE A 99 5.48 5.61 -7.72
CA ILE A 99 4.40 6.34 -8.40
C ILE A 99 4.37 5.98 -9.88
N PHE A 100 3.22 5.57 -10.38
CA PHE A 100 2.97 5.48 -11.83
C PHE A 100 2.60 6.85 -12.39
N LEU A 101 3.26 7.27 -13.46
CA LEU A 101 3.03 8.58 -14.08
C LEU A 101 1.74 8.63 -14.90
N SER A 102 1.11 7.48 -15.18
CA SER A 102 -0.26 7.38 -15.69
C SER A 102 -1.29 7.81 -14.64
N ASN A 103 -1.00 7.62 -13.34
CA ASN A 103 -1.88 8.00 -12.23
C ASN A 103 -1.09 8.68 -11.08
N ARG A 104 -0.60 9.89 -11.38
CA ARG A 104 0.38 10.65 -10.57
C ARG A 104 -0.08 11.04 -9.16
N ASN A 105 -1.38 10.95 -8.90
CA ASN A 105 -2.00 11.34 -7.64
C ASN A 105 -2.16 10.17 -6.67
N VAL A 106 -1.83 8.95 -7.10
CA VAL A 106 -1.92 7.74 -6.29
C VAL A 106 -0.53 7.26 -5.95
N VAL A 107 -0.28 7.09 -4.66
CA VAL A 107 0.92 6.41 -4.17
C VAL A 107 0.69 4.92 -4.33
N GLN A 108 1.47 4.28 -5.21
CA GLN A 108 1.31 2.85 -5.51
C GLN A 108 1.91 1.98 -4.42
N SER A 109 3.05 2.39 -3.88
CA SER A 109 3.65 1.76 -2.70
C SER A 109 4.46 2.77 -1.93
N GLU A 110 4.50 2.61 -0.61
CA GLU A 110 5.27 3.45 0.29
C GLU A 110 5.96 2.59 1.35
N ALA A 111 7.22 2.91 1.65
CA ALA A 111 7.96 2.28 2.73
C ALA A 111 8.75 3.32 3.54
N ARG A 112 8.79 3.16 4.86
CA ARG A 112 9.55 4.05 5.74
C ARG A 112 11.04 3.77 5.62
N LEU A 113 11.84 4.83 5.58
CA LEU A 113 13.30 4.75 5.59
C LEU A 113 13.82 4.80 7.03
N LEU A 114 14.77 3.93 7.36
CA LEU A 114 15.47 3.95 8.64
C LEU A 114 16.38 5.18 8.71
N LYS A 115 16.38 5.86 9.87
CA LYS A 115 17.31 6.98 10.11
C LYS A 115 18.74 6.44 10.09
N ASP A 116 19.55 6.99 9.19
CA ASP A 116 20.89 6.51 8.95
C ASP A 116 21.79 6.67 10.20
N VAL A 117 22.13 5.55 10.85
CA VAL A 117 23.08 5.53 11.99
C VAL A 117 24.52 5.74 11.47
N SER A 118 24.74 5.69 10.15
CA SER A 118 26.06 5.70 9.51
C SER A 118 26.82 7.02 9.67
N HIS A 119 26.14 8.17 9.86
CA HIS A 119 26.82 9.45 10.04
C HIS A 119 27.68 9.53 11.32
N ARG A 120 27.35 8.77 12.39
CA ARG A 120 28.21 8.68 13.59
C ARG A 120 29.42 7.76 13.37
N ALA A 121 29.25 6.67 12.62
CA ALA A 121 30.34 5.72 12.35
C ALA A 121 31.33 6.23 11.29
N GLN A 122 30.86 6.98 10.28
CA GLN A 122 31.72 7.59 9.26
C GLN A 122 32.58 8.73 9.83
N LYS A 123 32.09 9.53 10.80
CA LYS A 123 32.93 10.53 11.50
C LYS A 123 34.08 9.89 12.28
N LYS A 124 33.88 8.67 12.82
CA LYS A 124 34.92 7.92 13.53
C LYS A 124 35.92 7.30 12.53
N ARG A 125 35.44 6.68 11.46
CA ARG A 125 36.28 6.08 10.40
C ARG A 125 37.06 7.09 9.55
N LYS A 126 36.54 8.32 9.34
CA LYS A 126 37.25 9.37 8.58
C LYS A 126 38.45 9.96 9.34
N LYS A 127 38.53 9.75 10.67
CA LYS A 127 39.70 10.13 11.48
C LYS A 127 40.83 9.09 11.37
N ASP A 128 40.50 7.81 11.19
CA ASP A 128 41.49 6.73 11.12
C ASP A 128 42.02 6.43 9.71
N ARG A 129 41.31 6.83 8.65
CA ARG A 129 41.65 6.47 7.25
C ARG A 129 42.46 7.52 6.49
N LYS A 130 43.13 8.45 7.18
CA LYS A 130 44.01 9.48 6.57
C LYS A 130 45.47 9.03 6.43
N LYS A 131 45.76 7.72 6.52
CA LYS A 131 47.08 7.14 6.22
C LYS A 131 46.92 5.90 5.34
N GLN A 132 47.55 5.96 4.15
CA GLN A 132 47.81 4.86 3.19
C GLN A 132 46.57 4.44 2.35
N ARG A 133 46.57 4.28 1.02
CA ARG A 133 47.55 4.24 -0.08
C ARG A 133 46.76 4.38 -1.43
N PRO A 134 47.33 4.22 -2.65
CA PRO A 134 46.98 5.00 -3.86
C PRO A 134 46.00 4.31 -4.84
N ALA A 135 45.69 5.07 -5.90
CA ALA A 135 44.71 4.85 -6.97
C ALA A 135 45.02 3.65 -7.89
N ASP A 136 43.95 2.93 -8.26
CA ASP A 136 43.63 2.41 -9.61
C ASP A 136 42.77 1.13 -9.51
N THR A 137 41.45 1.26 -9.72
CA THR A 137 40.56 0.18 -10.18
C THR A 137 39.31 0.79 -10.83
N PRO A 138 38.72 0.17 -11.88
CA PRO A 138 37.65 0.75 -12.68
C PRO A 138 36.34 0.88 -11.90
N GLU A 139 35.59 1.93 -12.23
CA GLU A 139 34.34 2.34 -11.60
C GLU A 139 33.24 1.27 -11.69
N ASP A 140 33.05 0.54 -10.59
CA ASP A 140 31.74 -0.05 -10.27
C ASP A 140 30.75 1.11 -10.03
N LEU A 141 29.59 1.00 -10.70
CA LEU A 141 28.44 1.89 -10.57
C LEU A 141 28.23 2.32 -9.10
N PRO A 142 28.03 3.63 -8.81
CA PRO A 142 27.85 4.06 -7.44
C PRO A 142 26.53 3.49 -6.89
N ALA A 143 26.64 2.63 -5.89
CA ALA A 143 25.52 2.21 -5.06
C ALA A 143 24.77 3.45 -4.54
N ALA A 144 23.45 3.48 -4.74
CA ALA A 144 22.60 4.59 -4.32
C ALA A 144 22.77 4.91 -2.81
N PRO A 145 22.67 6.18 -2.37
CA PRO A 145 22.93 6.54 -0.99
C PRO A 145 21.91 5.90 -0.01
N GLY A 146 22.35 4.88 0.73
CA GLY A 146 22.48 4.94 2.19
C GLY A 146 21.23 4.95 3.10
N GLN A 147 20.03 4.59 2.66
CA GLN A 147 18.90 4.41 3.60
C GLN A 147 18.23 3.05 3.42
N SER A 148 18.36 2.20 4.44
CA SER A 148 17.69 0.90 4.49
C SER A 148 16.20 1.07 4.78
N ILE A 149 15.38 0.19 4.20
CA ILE A 149 13.93 0.16 4.40
C ILE A 149 13.61 -0.40 5.79
N ASP A 150 12.68 0.22 6.50
CA ASP A 150 12.12 -0.28 7.75
C ASP A 150 11.05 -1.35 7.45
N LYS A 151 11.48 -2.61 7.46
CA LYS A 151 10.61 -3.77 7.19
C LYS A 151 9.58 -4.03 8.28
N SER A 152 9.72 -3.41 9.46
CA SER A 152 8.77 -3.53 10.56
C SER A 152 7.56 -2.59 10.43
N TYR A 153 7.55 -1.73 9.40
CA TYR A 153 6.55 -0.69 9.21
C TYR A 153 5.82 -0.80 7.86
N LEU A 154 4.53 -1.10 7.92
CA LEU A 154 3.55 -0.94 6.83
C LEU A 154 2.98 0.49 6.77
N CYS A 155 3.37 1.27 5.75
CA CYS A 155 2.86 2.65 5.61
C CYS A 155 1.34 2.73 5.38
N CYS A 156 0.80 1.81 4.58
CA CYS A 156 -0.58 1.88 4.11
C CYS A 156 -1.58 1.31 5.13
N GLU A 157 -2.61 2.07 5.51
CA GLU A 157 -3.62 1.63 6.50
C GLU A 157 -4.37 0.36 6.05
N HIS A 158 -4.67 0.24 4.75
CA HIS A 158 -5.31 -0.95 4.19
C HIS A 158 -4.44 -2.22 4.34
N HIS A 159 -3.11 -2.15 4.18
CA HIS A 159 -2.21 -3.30 4.45
C HIS A 159 -2.29 -3.73 5.91
N LYS A 160 -2.35 -2.78 6.83
CA LYS A 160 -2.49 -3.07 8.26
C LYS A 160 -3.80 -3.82 8.56
N ALA A 161 -4.90 -3.36 7.96
CA ALA A 161 -6.19 -4.03 8.07
C ALA A 161 -6.19 -5.44 7.43
N MET A 162 -5.51 -5.62 6.30
CA MET A 162 -5.35 -6.96 5.70
C MET A 162 -4.59 -7.91 6.62
N ILE A 163 -3.51 -7.44 7.26
CA ILE A 163 -2.79 -8.22 8.29
C ILE A 163 -3.66 -8.51 9.50
N ALA A 164 -4.48 -7.55 9.96
CA ALA A 164 -5.39 -7.76 11.07
C ALA A 164 -6.41 -8.89 10.77
N GLY A 165 -6.76 -9.10 9.49
CA GLY A 165 -7.59 -10.21 9.05
C GLY A 165 -7.04 -11.61 9.37
N LEU A 166 -5.73 -11.75 9.65
CA LEU A 166 -5.16 -13.01 10.12
C LEU A 166 -5.71 -13.45 11.48
N ALA A 167 -6.29 -12.54 12.26
CA ALA A 167 -6.97 -12.86 13.51
C ALA A 167 -8.26 -13.69 13.31
N LEU A 168 -8.78 -13.76 12.08
CA LEU A 168 -9.92 -14.63 11.72
C LEU A 168 -9.52 -16.10 11.53
N LEU A 169 -8.23 -16.41 11.49
CA LEU A 169 -7.74 -17.78 11.54
C LEU A 169 -7.87 -18.32 12.98
N ARG A 170 -8.02 -19.63 13.12
CA ARG A 170 -8.09 -20.25 14.44
C ARG A 170 -6.77 -20.09 15.21
N SER A 171 -6.87 -19.85 16.52
CA SER A 171 -5.77 -19.79 17.47
C SER A 171 -4.65 -18.82 17.05
N PRO A 172 -4.90 -17.49 17.04
CA PRO A 172 -3.93 -16.46 16.69
C PRO A 172 -2.65 -16.54 17.52
N GLU A 173 -2.75 -16.98 18.77
CA GLU A 173 -1.64 -17.25 19.68
C GLU A 173 -0.67 -18.33 19.16
N LEU A 174 -1.16 -19.26 18.32
CA LEU A 174 -0.37 -20.33 17.71
C LEU A 174 0.11 -20.01 16.31
N LEU A 175 -0.32 -18.90 15.68
CA LEU A 175 0.01 -18.59 14.28
C LEU A 175 1.51 -18.44 13.99
N LEU A 176 2.32 -18.10 15.00
CA LEU A 176 3.78 -18.08 14.84
C LEU A 176 4.42 -19.47 14.89
N GLU A 177 3.69 -20.45 15.42
CA GLU A 177 4.14 -21.81 15.67
C GLU A 177 3.51 -22.83 14.72
N THR A 178 2.52 -22.42 13.92
CA THR A 178 1.90 -23.26 12.89
C THR A 178 2.35 -22.85 11.48
N PRO A 179 2.45 -23.79 10.53
CA PRO A 179 2.68 -23.45 9.12
C PRO A 179 1.55 -22.57 8.57
N LEU A 180 1.91 -21.47 7.92
CA LEU A 180 0.96 -20.53 7.33
C LEU A 180 1.20 -20.43 5.81
N ALA A 181 0.34 -21.07 5.01
CA ALA A 181 0.39 -20.95 3.56
C ALA A 181 -0.40 -19.71 3.11
N LEU A 182 0.26 -18.75 2.49
CA LEU A 182 -0.31 -17.48 2.02
C LEU A 182 -0.08 -17.30 0.52
N LEU A 183 -1.15 -16.98 -0.20
CA LEU A 183 -1.09 -16.47 -1.57
C LEU A 183 -1.36 -14.97 -1.56
N VAL A 184 -0.48 -14.16 -2.15
CA VAL A 184 -0.69 -12.72 -2.37
C VAL A 184 -0.73 -12.47 -3.87
N VAL A 185 -1.77 -11.81 -4.37
CA VAL A 185 -1.84 -11.37 -5.77
C VAL A 185 -1.73 -9.86 -5.80
N GLY A 186 -0.73 -9.36 -6.55
CA GLY A 186 -0.26 -7.97 -6.51
C GLY A 186 0.91 -7.83 -5.54
N LEU A 187 2.11 -7.51 -6.06
CA LEU A 187 3.30 -7.34 -5.22
C LEU A 187 3.49 -5.87 -4.82
N GLY A 188 3.32 -4.95 -5.76
CA GLY A 188 3.70 -3.55 -5.56
C GLY A 188 5.16 -3.42 -5.12
N GLY A 189 5.40 -2.64 -4.05
CA GLY A 189 6.71 -2.54 -3.40
C GLY A 189 7.09 -3.73 -2.50
N GLY A 190 6.21 -4.72 -2.34
CA GLY A 190 6.45 -5.95 -1.59
C GLY A 190 6.31 -5.84 -0.07
N SER A 191 5.83 -4.72 0.47
CA SER A 191 5.69 -4.47 1.91
C SER A 191 4.80 -5.49 2.60
N LEU A 192 3.62 -5.79 2.03
CA LEU A 192 2.65 -6.72 2.59
C LEU A 192 3.20 -8.15 2.74
N PRO A 193 3.67 -8.83 1.67
CA PRO A 193 4.26 -10.16 1.80
C PRO A 193 5.54 -10.17 2.64
N LEU A 194 6.37 -9.12 2.56
CA LEU A 194 7.59 -9.01 3.37
C LEU A 194 7.28 -8.91 4.87
N PHE A 195 6.25 -8.17 5.24
CA PHE A 195 5.80 -8.07 6.63
C PHE A 195 5.37 -9.44 7.18
N VAL A 196 4.58 -10.20 6.42
CA VAL A 196 4.18 -11.55 6.82
C VAL A 196 5.40 -12.47 6.93
N HIS A 197 6.31 -12.42 5.95
CA HIS A 197 7.53 -13.23 5.94
C HIS A 197 8.39 -13.05 7.21
N ASP A 198 8.58 -11.79 7.62
CA ASP A 198 9.46 -11.43 8.72
C ASP A 198 8.80 -11.69 10.09
N HIS A 199 7.48 -11.47 10.19
CA HIS A 199 6.76 -11.64 11.46
C HIS A 199 6.29 -13.08 11.70
N PHE A 200 5.97 -13.85 10.66
CA PHE A 200 5.50 -15.23 10.76
C PHE A 200 6.58 -16.20 10.25
N PRO A 201 7.44 -16.73 11.13
CA PRO A 201 8.64 -17.48 10.72
C PRO A 201 8.33 -18.82 10.03
N LYS A 202 7.13 -19.36 10.22
CA LYS A 202 6.64 -20.59 9.57
C LYS A 202 5.70 -20.30 8.39
N SER A 203 5.64 -19.05 7.92
CA SER A 203 4.90 -18.73 6.70
C SER A 203 5.62 -19.26 5.45
N CYS A 204 4.82 -19.72 4.49
CA CYS A 204 5.23 -20.01 3.12
C CYS A 204 4.35 -19.16 2.20
N ILE A 205 4.98 -18.28 1.42
CA ILE A 205 4.31 -17.20 0.72
C ILE A 205 4.59 -17.34 -0.77
N ASP A 206 3.53 -17.48 -1.54
CA ASP A 206 3.54 -17.29 -2.99
C ASP A 206 2.99 -15.89 -3.28
N ALA A 207 3.79 -15.03 -3.87
CA ALA A 207 3.36 -13.75 -4.40
C ALA A 207 3.26 -13.83 -5.93
N VAL A 208 2.17 -13.32 -6.49
CA VAL A 208 1.94 -13.29 -7.95
C VAL A 208 1.94 -11.83 -8.40
N GLU A 209 2.82 -11.51 -9.33
CA GLU A 209 2.97 -10.18 -9.90
C GLU A 209 2.92 -10.27 -11.42
N ILE A 210 2.10 -9.43 -12.06
CA ILE A 210 1.96 -9.45 -13.51
C ILE A 210 3.13 -8.73 -14.20
N ASP A 211 3.72 -7.74 -13.53
CA ASP A 211 4.76 -6.88 -14.07
C ASP A 211 6.16 -7.20 -13.51
N PRO A 212 7.07 -7.81 -14.30
CA PRO A 212 8.42 -8.12 -13.84
C PRO A 212 9.21 -6.88 -13.37
N SER A 213 8.94 -5.70 -13.93
CA SER A 213 9.58 -4.46 -13.46
C SER A 213 9.19 -4.12 -12.03
N MET A 214 8.01 -4.52 -11.54
CA MET A 214 7.61 -4.28 -10.16
C MET A 214 8.39 -5.17 -9.19
N LEU A 215 8.71 -6.40 -9.57
CA LEU A 215 9.61 -7.26 -8.79
C LEU A 215 11.02 -6.66 -8.71
N GLU A 216 11.55 -6.16 -9.84
CA GLU A 216 12.85 -5.48 -9.86
C GLU A 216 12.85 -4.25 -8.95
N VAL A 217 11.80 -3.42 -9.03
CA VAL A 217 11.64 -2.24 -8.19
C VAL A 217 11.56 -2.60 -6.72
N ALA A 218 10.72 -3.57 -6.35
CA ALA A 218 10.57 -4.03 -4.98
C ALA A 218 11.92 -4.53 -4.41
N THR A 219 12.67 -5.28 -5.22
CA THR A 219 13.96 -5.86 -4.82
C THR A 219 15.04 -4.80 -4.67
N GLN A 220 15.21 -3.92 -5.65
CA GLN A 220 16.29 -2.93 -5.67
C GLN A 220 16.05 -1.76 -4.72
N TRP A 221 14.79 -1.33 -4.59
CA TRP A 221 14.48 -0.05 -3.94
C TRP A 221 13.66 -0.19 -2.65
N PHE A 222 12.89 -1.27 -2.48
CA PHE A 222 12.03 -1.49 -1.31
C PHE A 222 12.52 -2.62 -0.38
N GLY A 223 13.72 -3.18 -0.64
CA GLY A 223 14.35 -4.16 0.23
C GLY A 223 13.65 -5.52 0.27
N PHE A 224 12.80 -5.78 -0.72
CA PHE A 224 12.17 -7.09 -0.93
C PHE A 224 13.21 -8.14 -1.34
N SER A 225 12.99 -9.38 -0.93
CA SER A 225 13.87 -10.50 -1.30
C SER A 225 13.10 -11.82 -1.26
N GLN A 226 13.34 -12.67 -2.25
CA GLN A 226 12.86 -14.05 -2.27
C GLN A 226 13.69 -14.94 -1.33
N SER A 227 13.10 -16.04 -0.87
CA SER A 227 13.73 -17.04 0.00
C SER A 227 13.12 -18.41 -0.26
N ASP A 228 13.45 -19.43 0.54
CA ASP A 228 12.76 -20.72 0.49
C ASP A 228 11.29 -20.62 0.94
N ARG A 229 10.96 -19.58 1.72
CA ARG A 229 9.61 -19.31 2.24
C ARG A 229 8.86 -18.21 1.50
N MET A 230 9.51 -17.52 0.56
CA MET A 230 8.94 -16.40 -0.20
C MET A 230 9.29 -16.57 -1.68
N LYS A 231 8.31 -16.92 -2.50
CA LYS A 231 8.47 -17.08 -3.94
C LYS A 231 7.63 -16.05 -4.66
N VAL A 232 8.19 -15.45 -5.72
CA VAL A 232 7.45 -14.58 -6.62
C VAL A 232 7.27 -15.28 -7.96
N HIS A 233 6.02 -15.30 -8.44
CA HIS A 233 5.65 -15.83 -9.74
C HIS A 233 5.26 -14.67 -10.64
N ILE A 234 5.99 -14.49 -11.74
CA ILE A 234 5.65 -13.48 -12.75
C ILE A 234 4.56 -14.06 -13.65
N ALA A 235 3.31 -13.68 -13.40
CA ALA A 235 2.13 -14.19 -14.08
C ALA A 235 0.91 -13.28 -13.88
N ASP A 236 -0.08 -13.39 -14.77
CA ASP A 236 -1.42 -12.88 -14.49
C ASP A 236 -2.05 -13.68 -13.34
N GLY A 237 -2.60 -12.98 -12.35
CA GLY A 237 -3.22 -13.61 -11.18
C GLY A 237 -4.43 -14.49 -11.50
N LEU A 238 -5.23 -14.13 -12.52
CA LEU A 238 -6.37 -14.90 -12.99
C LEU A 238 -5.91 -16.24 -13.59
N ASP A 239 -4.88 -16.18 -14.44
CA ASP A 239 -4.31 -17.35 -15.09
C ASP A 239 -3.61 -18.26 -14.09
N TYR A 240 -2.83 -17.67 -13.17
CA TYR A 240 -2.12 -18.42 -12.13
C TYR A 240 -3.10 -19.19 -11.24
N ILE A 241 -4.14 -18.54 -10.71
CA ILE A 241 -5.16 -19.18 -9.87
C ILE A 241 -5.97 -20.21 -10.66
N THR A 242 -6.29 -19.92 -11.93
CA THR A 242 -6.95 -20.88 -12.80
C THR A 242 -6.10 -22.14 -13.00
N GLY A 243 -4.80 -21.97 -13.23
CA GLY A 243 -3.85 -23.07 -13.35
C GLY A 243 -3.73 -23.88 -12.06
N LEU A 244 -3.73 -23.23 -10.89
CA LEU A 244 -3.73 -23.92 -9.59
C LEU A 244 -4.99 -24.74 -9.35
N ALA A 245 -6.16 -24.15 -9.61
CA ALA A 245 -7.46 -24.80 -9.41
C ALA A 245 -7.67 -26.02 -10.34
N GLY A 246 -7.03 -26.03 -11.51
CA GLY A 246 -7.07 -27.13 -12.48
C GLY A 246 -6.14 -28.31 -12.17
N ARG A 247 -5.28 -28.22 -11.15
CA ARG A 247 -4.36 -29.32 -10.79
C ARG A 247 -5.09 -30.51 -10.17
N GLU A 248 -4.58 -31.72 -10.42
CA GLU A 248 -5.06 -32.93 -9.72
C GLU A 248 -4.86 -32.83 -8.21
N VAL A 249 -3.66 -32.41 -7.79
CA VAL A 249 -3.34 -32.08 -6.40
C VAL A 249 -3.26 -30.56 -6.27
N ARG A 250 -4.31 -29.98 -5.69
CA ARG A 250 -4.42 -28.53 -5.52
C ARG A 250 -3.67 -28.09 -4.26
N PRO A 251 -2.93 -26.96 -4.32
CA PRO A 251 -2.50 -26.31 -3.09
C PRO A 251 -3.72 -25.84 -2.30
N HIS A 252 -3.57 -25.81 -0.98
CA HIS A 252 -4.58 -25.24 -0.09
C HIS A 252 -3.91 -24.16 0.76
N TYR A 253 -4.29 -22.92 0.50
CA TYR A 253 -3.79 -21.76 1.23
C TYR A 253 -4.67 -21.50 2.44
N SER A 254 -4.05 -21.20 3.58
CA SER A 254 -4.75 -20.71 4.75
C SER A 254 -5.27 -19.29 4.52
N VAL A 255 -4.56 -18.53 3.68
CA VAL A 255 -4.89 -17.14 3.39
C VAL A 255 -4.66 -16.84 1.92
N ILE A 256 -5.60 -16.15 1.30
CA ILE A 256 -5.44 -15.58 -0.04
C ILE A 256 -5.69 -14.08 0.08
N MET A 257 -4.76 -13.25 -0.37
CA MET A 257 -4.84 -11.79 -0.36
C MET A 257 -4.83 -11.25 -1.78
N PHE A 258 -5.84 -10.47 -2.15
CA PHE A 258 -5.83 -9.69 -3.39
C PHE A 258 -5.57 -8.22 -3.06
N ASP A 259 -4.46 -7.72 -3.57
CA ASP A 259 -4.04 -6.31 -3.53
C ASP A 259 -3.64 -5.85 -4.94
N VAL A 260 -4.58 -6.00 -5.86
CA VAL A 260 -4.37 -5.78 -7.31
C VAL A 260 -5.03 -4.49 -7.74
N ASP A 261 -4.24 -3.52 -8.20
CA ASP A 261 -4.78 -2.28 -8.80
C ASP A 261 -5.12 -2.48 -10.28
N SER A 262 -6.28 -1.99 -10.69
CA SER A 262 -6.70 -1.85 -12.08
C SER A 262 -6.09 -0.57 -12.64
N LYS A 263 -5.27 -0.73 -13.67
CA LYS A 263 -4.62 0.41 -14.35
C LYS A 263 -5.57 1.16 -15.28
N ASP A 264 -6.82 0.72 -15.41
CA ASP A 264 -7.86 1.38 -16.21
C ASP A 264 -8.74 2.29 -15.31
N PRO A 265 -8.55 3.62 -15.35
CA PRO A 265 -9.30 4.56 -14.54
C PRO A 265 -10.75 4.76 -15.01
N THR A 266 -11.14 4.18 -16.17
CA THR A 266 -12.50 4.29 -16.71
C THR A 266 -13.47 3.30 -16.08
N LEU A 267 -12.95 2.23 -15.48
CA LEU A 267 -13.73 1.27 -14.73
C LEU A 267 -14.14 1.90 -13.39
N GLY A 268 -15.43 1.87 -13.06
CA GLY A 268 -15.96 2.39 -11.78
C GLY A 268 -15.41 1.69 -10.53
N MET A 269 -14.60 0.65 -10.73
CA MET A 269 -13.83 -0.10 -9.76
C MET A 269 -12.35 -0.05 -10.14
N SER A 270 -11.53 0.43 -9.23
CA SER A 270 -10.07 0.54 -9.43
C SER A 270 -9.32 -0.62 -8.78
N CYS A 271 -9.84 -1.25 -7.73
CA CYS A 271 -9.16 -2.38 -7.09
C CYS A 271 -10.21 -3.39 -6.65
N PRO A 272 -10.23 -4.63 -7.16
CA PRO A 272 -9.43 -5.18 -8.26
C PRO A 272 -10.08 -4.93 -9.64
N PRO A 273 -9.46 -5.35 -10.76
CA PRO A 273 -10.18 -5.50 -12.03
C PRO A 273 -11.41 -6.42 -11.87
N PRO A 274 -12.55 -6.16 -12.53
CA PRO A 274 -13.81 -6.88 -12.29
C PRO A 274 -13.72 -8.42 -12.41
N ALA A 275 -12.87 -8.93 -13.31
CA ALA A 275 -12.66 -10.36 -13.49
C ALA A 275 -12.19 -11.11 -12.21
N PHE A 276 -11.53 -10.41 -11.28
CA PHE A 276 -11.09 -10.99 -10.00
C PHE A 276 -12.23 -11.24 -9.01
N VAL A 277 -13.40 -10.64 -9.24
CA VAL A 277 -14.59 -10.77 -8.40
C VAL A 277 -15.78 -11.40 -9.14
N ASP A 278 -15.55 -11.90 -10.35
CA ASP A 278 -16.53 -12.67 -11.08
C ASP A 278 -16.79 -14.02 -10.41
N GLN A 279 -18.05 -14.41 -10.32
CA GLN A 279 -18.47 -15.60 -9.58
C GLN A 279 -17.76 -16.90 -10.02
N PRO A 280 -17.58 -17.21 -11.33
CA PRO A 280 -16.84 -18.39 -11.76
C PRO A 280 -15.38 -18.37 -11.32
N PHE A 281 -14.75 -17.19 -11.26
CA PHE A 281 -13.38 -17.05 -10.79
C PHE A 281 -13.30 -17.19 -9.27
N LEU A 282 -14.22 -16.59 -8.51
CA LEU A 282 -14.31 -16.75 -7.06
C LEU A 282 -14.48 -18.22 -6.63
N GLN A 283 -15.18 -19.05 -7.42
CA GLN A 283 -15.24 -20.49 -7.18
C GLN A 283 -13.86 -21.17 -7.27
N LYS A 284 -12.99 -20.71 -8.17
CA LYS A 284 -11.60 -21.20 -8.26
C LYS A 284 -10.80 -20.77 -7.03
N VAL A 285 -10.94 -19.52 -6.59
CA VAL A 285 -10.32 -19.01 -5.35
C VAL A 285 -10.74 -19.87 -4.16
N LYS A 286 -12.05 -20.12 -4.00
CA LYS A 286 -12.60 -21.02 -2.97
C LYS A 286 -11.99 -22.42 -3.03
N SER A 287 -11.77 -22.96 -4.23
CA SER A 287 -11.27 -24.33 -4.41
C SER A 287 -9.80 -24.55 -3.99
N ILE A 288 -9.04 -23.48 -3.81
CA ILE A 288 -7.63 -23.50 -3.37
C ILE A 288 -7.45 -22.87 -1.97
N LEU A 289 -8.55 -22.49 -1.31
CA LEU A 289 -8.56 -22.01 0.06
C LEU A 289 -8.85 -23.19 1.00
N THR A 290 -8.21 -23.23 2.17
CA THR A 290 -8.57 -24.20 3.20
C THR A 290 -10.00 -23.93 3.72
N PRO A 291 -10.71 -24.94 4.27
CA PRO A 291 -12.05 -24.75 4.82
C PRO A 291 -12.14 -23.62 5.87
N GLU A 292 -11.13 -23.54 6.74
CA GLU A 292 -11.01 -22.54 7.81
C GLU A 292 -10.18 -21.31 7.40
N GLY A 293 -9.82 -21.22 6.12
CA GLY A 293 -9.02 -20.14 5.58
C GLY A 293 -9.80 -18.84 5.43
N VAL A 294 -9.07 -17.77 5.16
CA VAL A 294 -9.66 -16.45 4.89
C VAL A 294 -9.19 -15.91 3.55
N PHE A 295 -10.14 -15.47 2.74
CA PHE A 295 -9.87 -14.68 1.54
C PHE A 295 -10.02 -13.19 1.86
N ILE A 296 -8.97 -12.41 1.63
CA ILE A 296 -8.88 -11.00 1.99
C ILE A 296 -8.74 -10.18 0.71
N LEU A 297 -9.64 -9.23 0.52
CA LEU A 297 -9.71 -8.42 -0.70
C LEU A 297 -9.63 -6.93 -0.36
N ASN A 298 -8.68 -6.23 -0.97
CA ASN A 298 -8.67 -4.78 -1.04
C ASN A 298 -9.66 -4.32 -2.12
N LEU A 299 -10.74 -3.63 -1.73
CA LEU A 299 -11.75 -3.13 -2.66
C LEU A 299 -11.74 -1.60 -2.71
N VAL A 300 -11.59 -1.05 -3.93
CA VAL A 300 -11.80 0.37 -4.24
C VAL A 300 -12.85 0.44 -5.34
N CYS A 301 -14.11 0.66 -4.94
CA CYS A 301 -15.24 0.81 -5.85
C CYS A 301 -16.05 2.06 -5.49
N ARG A 302 -16.11 3.03 -6.41
CA ARG A 302 -16.84 4.29 -6.20
C ARG A 302 -18.29 4.20 -6.64
N ASP A 303 -18.59 3.30 -7.56
CA ASP A 303 -19.95 2.99 -7.99
C ASP A 303 -20.64 2.10 -6.93
N LEU A 304 -21.72 2.61 -6.34
CA LEU A 304 -22.45 1.91 -5.28
C LEU A 304 -23.22 0.69 -5.80
N GLY A 305 -23.81 0.75 -7.00
CA GLY A 305 -24.56 -0.37 -7.57
C GLY A 305 -23.63 -1.51 -7.99
N LEU A 306 -22.47 -1.17 -8.57
CA LEU A 306 -21.42 -2.14 -8.83
C LEU A 306 -20.89 -2.76 -7.53
N LYS A 307 -20.66 -1.95 -6.50
CA LYS A 307 -20.21 -2.44 -5.19
C LYS A 307 -21.19 -3.44 -4.59
N ASP A 308 -22.48 -3.14 -4.58
CA ASP A 308 -23.52 -4.04 -4.05
C ASP A 308 -23.58 -5.36 -4.82
N SER A 309 -23.38 -5.30 -6.15
CA SER A 309 -23.28 -6.48 -7.01
C SER A 309 -22.08 -7.35 -6.65
N VAL A 310 -20.90 -6.74 -6.43
CA VAL A 310 -19.69 -7.45 -6.00
C VAL A 310 -19.85 -8.08 -4.63
N LEU A 311 -20.42 -7.37 -3.67
CA LEU A 311 -20.68 -7.92 -2.33
C LEU A 311 -21.65 -9.10 -2.38
N THR A 312 -22.66 -9.04 -3.24
CA THR A 312 -23.61 -10.14 -3.47
C THR A 312 -22.91 -11.35 -4.12
N GLY A 313 -22.07 -11.12 -5.13
CA GLY A 313 -21.27 -12.17 -5.78
C GLY A 313 -20.31 -12.86 -4.81
N LEU A 314 -19.60 -12.09 -3.98
CA LEU A 314 -18.74 -12.61 -2.92
C LEU A 314 -19.53 -13.45 -1.92
N LYS A 315 -20.65 -12.93 -1.40
CA LYS A 315 -21.47 -13.62 -0.40
C LYS A 315 -22.07 -14.94 -0.92
N ALA A 316 -22.34 -15.04 -2.22
CA ALA A 316 -22.80 -16.28 -2.83
C ALA A 316 -21.74 -17.40 -2.83
N VAL A 317 -20.45 -17.05 -2.78
CA VAL A 317 -19.33 -18.02 -2.77
C VAL A 317 -18.78 -18.22 -1.35
N PHE A 318 -18.67 -17.13 -0.60
CA PHE A 318 -18.18 -17.02 0.77
C PHE A 318 -19.29 -16.45 1.68
N PRO A 319 -20.10 -17.32 2.30
CA PRO A 319 -21.32 -16.89 2.99
C PRO A 319 -21.08 -16.03 4.23
N LEU A 320 -19.87 -16.00 4.79
CA LEU A 320 -19.47 -15.16 5.91
C LEU A 320 -18.56 -14.05 5.43
N LEU A 321 -19.03 -12.80 5.50
CA LEU A 321 -18.32 -11.62 5.02
C LEU A 321 -18.18 -10.56 6.11
N TYR A 322 -16.95 -10.09 6.32
CA TYR A 322 -16.62 -8.98 7.19
C TYR A 322 -16.09 -7.83 6.35
N VAL A 323 -16.53 -6.60 6.62
CA VAL A 323 -16.15 -5.41 5.86
C VAL A 323 -15.54 -4.37 6.78
N ARG A 324 -14.29 -4.00 6.53
CA ARG A 324 -13.61 -2.89 7.20
C ARG A 324 -13.42 -1.73 6.24
N ARG A 325 -14.03 -0.59 6.55
CA ARG A 325 -13.72 0.67 5.86
C ARG A 325 -12.45 1.27 6.45
N ILE A 326 -11.57 1.76 5.59
CA ILE A 326 -10.36 2.46 5.99
C ILE A 326 -10.68 3.95 6.12
N GLU A 327 -10.40 4.52 7.29
CA GLU A 327 -10.68 5.92 7.56
C GLU A 327 -9.76 6.81 6.73
N GLY A 328 -10.31 7.85 6.09
CA GLY A 328 -9.55 8.74 5.22
C GLY A 328 -9.22 8.17 3.83
N GLU A 329 -9.52 6.90 3.55
CA GLU A 329 -9.29 6.24 2.27
C GLU A 329 -10.62 5.77 1.65
N VAL A 330 -10.60 5.46 0.35
CA VAL A 330 -11.76 4.86 -0.36
C VAL A 330 -11.77 3.34 -0.22
N ASN A 331 -10.68 2.77 0.29
CA ASN A 331 -10.47 1.34 0.44
C ASN A 331 -11.43 0.74 1.47
N GLU A 332 -12.07 -0.36 1.08
CA GLU A 332 -12.79 -1.28 1.96
C GLU A 332 -12.08 -2.63 1.92
N ILE A 333 -11.61 -3.13 3.06
CA ILE A 333 -11.05 -4.49 3.16
C ILE A 333 -12.17 -5.47 3.46
N LEU A 334 -12.32 -6.46 2.59
CA LEU A 334 -13.30 -7.54 2.74
C LEU A 334 -12.60 -8.80 3.21
N PHE A 335 -13.09 -9.41 4.29
CA PHE A 335 -12.64 -10.71 4.77
C PHE A 335 -13.75 -11.73 4.55
N CYS A 336 -13.45 -12.75 3.76
CA CYS A 336 -14.41 -13.72 3.26
C CYS A 336 -14.08 -15.11 3.81
N GLN A 337 -15.04 -15.77 4.45
CA GLN A 337 -14.92 -17.12 5.01
C GLN A 337 -16.06 -18.01 4.55
N LEU A 338 -15.85 -19.33 4.62
CA LEU A 338 -16.75 -20.34 4.07
C LEU A 338 -17.88 -20.75 5.02
N HIS A 339 -17.67 -20.58 6.33
CA HIS A 339 -18.47 -21.20 7.40
C HIS A 339 -19.10 -20.15 8.33
N PRO A 340 -20.34 -19.71 8.07
CA PRO A 340 -21.06 -18.75 8.94
C PRO A 340 -21.23 -19.19 10.39
N GLU A 341 -21.25 -20.50 10.63
CA GLU A 341 -21.30 -21.09 11.97
C GLU A 341 -20.05 -20.82 12.81
N GLN A 342 -18.94 -20.43 12.17
CA GLN A 342 -17.68 -20.03 12.82
C GLN A 342 -17.57 -18.51 12.97
N LYS A 343 -18.67 -17.79 12.77
CA LYS A 343 -18.71 -16.32 12.91
C LYS A 343 -18.27 -15.91 14.32
N LEU A 344 -17.30 -15.00 14.36
CA LEU A 344 -16.90 -14.33 15.59
C LEU A 344 -17.78 -13.09 15.80
N SER A 345 -18.24 -12.90 17.04
CA SER A 345 -18.82 -11.63 17.47
C SER A 345 -17.75 -10.53 17.49
N THR A 346 -18.17 -9.27 17.49
CA THR A 346 -17.22 -8.14 17.55
C THR A 346 -16.29 -8.21 18.78
N PRO A 347 -16.76 -8.53 20.00
CA PRO A 347 -15.88 -8.72 21.15
C PRO A 347 -14.85 -9.85 20.93
N GLU A 348 -15.27 -11.01 20.46
CA GLU A 348 -14.35 -12.14 20.18
C GLU A 348 -13.32 -11.76 19.12
N LEU A 349 -13.73 -11.07 18.06
CA LEU A 349 -12.81 -10.60 17.01
C LEU A 349 -11.76 -9.63 17.56
N LEU A 350 -12.16 -8.75 18.48
CA LEU A 350 -11.24 -7.83 19.16
C LEU A 350 -10.27 -8.59 20.05
N GLU A 351 -10.72 -9.58 20.80
CA GLU A 351 -9.87 -10.44 21.63
C GLU A 351 -8.84 -11.20 20.77
N MET A 352 -9.29 -11.77 19.65
CA MET A 352 -8.41 -12.49 18.71
C MET A 352 -7.37 -11.56 18.08
N ALA A 353 -7.77 -10.33 17.73
CA ALA A 353 -6.84 -9.31 17.22
C ALA A 353 -5.81 -8.88 18.27
N GLN A 354 -6.22 -8.72 19.53
CA GLN A 354 -5.32 -8.42 20.64
C GLN A 354 -4.34 -9.57 20.88
N ALA A 355 -4.81 -10.81 20.87
CA ALA A 355 -3.96 -12.00 21.01
C ALA A 355 -2.92 -12.08 19.88
N LEU A 356 -3.33 -11.82 18.64
CA LEU A 356 -2.42 -11.74 17.50
C LEU A 356 -1.38 -10.62 17.68
N GLU A 357 -1.82 -9.42 18.05
CA GLU A 357 -0.94 -8.28 18.27
C GLU A 357 0.11 -8.56 19.36
N GLN A 358 -0.31 -9.11 20.50
CA GLN A 358 0.60 -9.51 21.58
C GLN A 358 1.61 -10.56 21.13
N THR A 359 1.15 -11.51 20.32
CA THR A 359 1.99 -12.57 19.76
C THR A 359 3.04 -12.01 18.80
N LEU A 360 2.71 -10.96 18.04
CA LEU A 360 3.63 -10.30 17.11
C LEU A 360 4.61 -9.34 17.82
N ARG A 361 4.20 -8.74 18.94
CA ARG A 361 5.00 -7.81 19.78
C ARG A 361 6.12 -8.48 20.60
N LYS A 362 6.57 -9.69 20.25
CA LYS A 362 7.57 -10.44 21.03
C LYS A 362 8.87 -9.63 21.25
N PRO A 363 9.47 -9.68 22.47
CA PRO A 363 10.67 -8.91 22.80
C PRO A 363 11.82 -9.13 21.81
N GLY A 364 12.46 -8.04 21.39
CA GLY A 364 13.61 -8.08 20.47
C GLY A 364 13.28 -8.10 18.98
N ARG A 365 11.98 -8.12 18.60
CA ARG A 365 11.54 -7.79 17.25
C ARG A 365 11.03 -6.35 17.20
N GLY A 366 11.36 -5.64 16.12
CA GLY A 366 10.81 -4.31 15.89
C GLY A 366 9.31 -4.42 15.66
N TRP A 367 8.52 -3.70 16.45
CA TRP A 367 7.09 -3.52 16.25
C TRP A 367 6.79 -2.03 16.41
N ASP A 368 6.01 -1.45 15.51
CA ASP A 368 5.60 -0.06 15.66
C ASP A 368 4.34 0.00 16.54
N ASP A 369 4.40 0.79 17.61
CA ASP A 369 3.31 0.90 18.59
C ASP A 369 2.04 1.54 18.02
N THR A 370 2.09 2.11 16.80
CA THR A 370 0.91 2.59 16.08
C THR A 370 0.14 1.46 15.38
N TYR A 371 0.71 0.25 15.23
CA TYR A 371 -0.02 -0.93 14.74
C TYR A 371 -0.88 -1.55 15.83
N ILE A 372 -2.07 -0.99 16.02
CA ILE A 372 -3.07 -1.53 16.94
C ILE A 372 -4.08 -2.34 16.13
N LEU A 373 -3.88 -3.66 16.05
CA LEU A 373 -4.69 -4.55 15.20
C LEU A 373 -6.14 -4.60 15.65
N SER A 374 -6.37 -4.49 16.96
CA SER A 374 -7.72 -4.47 17.54
C SER A 374 -8.53 -3.24 17.07
N GLU A 375 -7.93 -2.05 17.04
CA GLU A 375 -8.60 -0.86 16.51
C GLU A 375 -8.90 -0.99 15.01
N MET A 376 -8.08 -1.75 14.25
CA MET A 376 -8.33 -2.06 12.83
C MET A 376 -9.48 -3.02 12.59
N LEU A 377 -9.93 -3.77 13.60
CA LEU A 377 -11.12 -4.64 13.47
C LEU A 377 -12.35 -4.10 14.20
N LYS A 378 -12.21 -3.09 15.06
CA LYS A 378 -13.29 -2.49 15.86
C LYS A 378 -14.55 -2.03 15.11
N THR A 379 -14.41 -1.48 13.91
CA THR A 379 -15.53 -0.98 13.08
C THR A 379 -15.87 -1.92 11.93
N VAL A 380 -15.44 -3.18 12.00
CA VAL A 380 -15.84 -4.22 11.05
C VAL A 380 -17.35 -4.42 11.09
N LYS A 381 -17.97 -4.42 9.90
CA LYS A 381 -19.36 -4.79 9.70
C LYS A 381 -19.45 -6.23 9.25
N ILE A 382 -20.32 -7.01 9.88
CA ILE A 382 -20.60 -8.39 9.47
C ILE A 382 -21.83 -8.38 8.58
N MET A 383 -21.71 -8.92 7.36
CA MET A 383 -22.74 -8.84 6.32
C MET A 383 -23.51 -10.12 6.11
#